data_AF-A0A5C5RTW3-F1
#
_entry.id   AF-A0A5C5RTW3-F1
#
_cell.length_a   1.000
_cell.length_b   1.000
_cell.length_c   1.000
_cell.angle_alpha   90.00
_cell.angle_beta   90.00
_cell.angle_gamma   90.00
#
_symmetry.space_group_name_H-M   'P 1'
#
loop_
_entity.id
_entity.type
_entity.pdbx_description
1 polymer ?
#
loop_
_entity_poly.entity_id
_entity_poly.type
_entity_poly.pdbx_seq_one_letter_code
_entity_poly.pdbx_strand_id
1 'polypeptide(L)'
;MEPQDYAELQVSADKFKEYVQDLGSYRTFADDSTALLQKQRRDRARRRRSAIRDDEPGSISHSLISQLANGITRNTHPDRARAISKMLGRDDLFVVRSSNLQPPVRKTA
;
A
#
# COMPACT_ATOMS: atom_id res chain seq x y z
N MET A 1 20.66 12.08 -1.19
CA MET A 1 19.37 11.97 -0.46
C MET A 1 19.01 10.50 -0.58
N GLU A 2 19.26 9.71 0.47
CA GLU A 2 18.99 8.26 0.44
C GLU A 2 17.49 8.05 0.23
N PRO A 3 17.06 7.16 -0.67
CA PRO A 3 15.66 6.76 -0.73
C PRO A 3 15.33 6.16 0.64
N GLN A 4 14.37 6.75 1.36
CA GLN A 4 13.84 6.09 2.55
C GLN A 4 13.25 4.78 2.06
N ASP A 5 13.92 3.66 2.37
CA ASP A 5 13.40 2.33 2.14
C ASP A 5 12.16 2.16 3.01
N TYR A 6 11.01 2.58 2.49
CA TYR A 6 9.74 2.19 3.06
C TYR A 6 9.69 0.67 2.99
N ALA A 7 9.27 0.05 4.09
CA ALA A 7 8.92 -1.35 4.07
C ALA A 7 7.77 -1.54 3.07
N GLU A 8 8.11 -1.90 1.82
CA GLU A 8 7.11 -2.18 0.81
C GLU A 8 6.26 -3.35 1.28
N LEU A 9 4.94 -3.17 1.20
CA LEU A 9 4.02 -4.24 1.58
C LEU A 9 3.81 -5.15 0.39
N GLN A 10 4.02 -6.45 0.62
CA GLN A 10 3.81 -7.48 -0.37
C GLN A 10 2.40 -8.05 -0.24
N VAL A 11 1.70 -8.24 -1.37
CA VAL A 11 0.38 -8.86 -1.42
C VAL A 11 0.46 -10.31 -1.89
N SER A 12 -0.39 -11.17 -1.33
CA SER A 12 -0.69 -12.48 -1.94
C SER A 12 -1.63 -12.25 -3.13
N ALA A 13 -1.12 -12.43 -4.36
CA ALA A 13 -1.90 -12.19 -5.57
C ALA A 13 -3.15 -13.06 -5.65
N ASP A 14 -3.07 -14.34 -5.24
CA ASP A 14 -4.20 -15.27 -5.28
C ASP A 14 -5.33 -14.84 -4.34
N LYS A 15 -5.01 -14.52 -3.08
CA LYS A 15 -5.98 -13.98 -2.12
C LYS A 15 -6.55 -12.64 -2.57
N PHE A 16 -5.69 -11.77 -3.10
CA PHE A 16 -6.12 -10.47 -3.58
C PHE A 16 -7.12 -10.62 -4.72
N LYS A 17 -6.80 -11.47 -5.71
CA LYS A 17 -7.66 -11.79 -6.83
C LYS A 17 -9.00 -12.34 -6.38
N GLU A 18 -9.01 -13.28 -5.44
CA GLU A 18 -10.24 -13.83 -4.85
C GLU A 18 -11.14 -12.73 -4.28
N TYR A 19 -10.56 -11.79 -3.51
CA TYR A 19 -11.36 -10.72 -2.91
C TYR A 19 -11.81 -9.63 -3.87
N VAL A 20 -11.06 -9.39 -4.95
CA VAL A 20 -11.45 -8.39 -5.95
C VAL A 20 -12.31 -8.97 -7.06
N GLN A 21 -12.36 -10.29 -7.23
CA GLN A 21 -13.13 -10.96 -8.28
C GLN A 21 -14.63 -10.61 -8.22
N ASP A 22 -15.17 -10.45 -7.01
CA ASP A 22 -16.59 -10.10 -6.82
C ASP A 22 -16.85 -8.59 -6.93
N LEU A 23 -15.80 -7.78 -7.06
CA LEU A 23 -15.94 -6.35 -7.28
C LEU A 23 -16.30 -6.12 -8.74
N GLY A 24 -17.56 -5.74 -9.00
CA GLY A 24 -18.04 -5.52 -10.37
C GLY A 24 -17.18 -4.58 -11.21
N SER A 25 -16.48 -3.60 -10.60
CA SER A 25 -15.58 -2.69 -11.32
C SER A 25 -14.33 -2.33 -10.52
N TYR A 26 -13.16 -2.73 -11.03
CA TYR A 26 -11.85 -2.31 -10.50
C TYR A 26 -11.64 -0.79 -10.55
N ARG A 27 -12.28 -0.09 -11.50
CA ARG A 27 -12.21 1.36 -11.56
C ARG A 27 -12.92 2.00 -10.38
N THR A 28 -14.16 1.59 -10.12
CA THR A 28 -14.94 2.11 -8.98
C THR A 28 -14.23 1.81 -7.66
N PHE A 29 -13.71 0.59 -7.52
CA PHE A 29 -12.93 0.21 -6.34
C PHE A 29 -11.65 1.05 -6.16
N ALA A 30 -10.94 1.36 -7.26
CA ALA A 30 -9.75 2.20 -7.22
C ALA A 30 -10.08 3.66 -6.83
N ASP A 31 -11.20 4.18 -7.33
CA ASP A 31 -11.69 5.53 -7.01
C ASP A 31 -12.08 5.63 -5.53
N ASP A 32 -12.83 4.66 -5.01
CA ASP A 32 -13.23 4.59 -3.59
C ASP A 32 -12.01 4.43 -2.67
N SER A 33 -11.08 3.56 -3.05
CA SER A 33 -9.82 3.38 -2.33
C SER A 33 -8.97 4.66 -2.33
N THR A 34 -8.97 5.41 -3.44
CA THR A 34 -8.30 6.71 -3.55
C THR A 34 -8.96 7.74 -2.64
N ALA A 35 -10.29 7.81 -2.58
CA ALA A 35 -11.01 8.71 -1.69
C ALA A 35 -10.67 8.43 -0.21
N LEU A 36 -10.58 7.14 0.15
CA LEU A 36 -10.16 6.73 1.49
C LEU A 36 -8.70 7.12 1.78
N LEU A 37 -7.79 6.90 0.84
CA LEU A 37 -6.37 7.31 0.96
C LEU A 37 -6.26 8.82 1.20
N GLN A 38 -6.96 9.64 0.42
CA GLN A 38 -6.95 11.09 0.59
C GLN A 38 -7.54 11.53 1.93
N LYS A 39 -8.59 10.85 2.41
CA LYS A 39 -9.12 11.09 3.76
C LYS A 39 -8.05 10.80 4.83
N GLN A 40 -7.36 9.67 4.74
CA GLN A 40 -6.29 9.32 5.68
C GLN A 40 -5.14 10.33 5.67
N ARG A 41 -4.73 10.80 4.48
CA ARG A 41 -3.71 11.84 4.33
C ARG A 41 -4.13 13.16 4.99
N ARG A 42 -5.36 13.61 4.72
CA ARG A 42 -5.92 14.83 5.34
C ARG A 42 -6.01 14.72 6.85
N ASP A 43 -6.46 13.59 7.38
CA ASP A 43 -6.56 13.37 8.82
C ASP A 43 -5.17 13.35 9.49
N ARG A 44 -4.17 12.76 8.84
CA ARG A 44 -2.78 12.75 9.33
C ARG A 44 -2.17 14.16 9.31
N ALA A 45 -2.35 14.92 8.23
CA ALA A 45 -1.89 16.29 8.10
C ALA A 45 -2.51 17.19 9.19
N ARG A 46 -3.82 17.05 9.43
CA ARG A 46 -4.54 17.76 10.51
C ARG A 46 -3.96 17.44 11.90
N ARG A 47 -3.72 16.16 12.19
CA ARG A 47 -3.20 15.73 13.51
C ARG A 47 -1.75 16.17 13.75
N ARG A 48 -0.90 16.09 12.72
CA ARG A 48 0.53 16.40 12.85
C ARG A 48 0.85 17.88 12.66
N ARG A 49 -0.14 18.73 12.30
CA ARG A 49 0.05 20.12 11.84
C ARG A 49 1.17 20.24 10.81
N SER A 50 1.39 19.19 10.02
CA SER A 50 2.48 19.10 9.07
C SER A 50 1.91 19.05 7.66
N ALA A 51 2.67 19.57 6.70
CA ALA A 51 2.39 19.35 5.30
C ALA A 51 2.31 17.84 5.01
N ILE A 52 1.52 17.50 3.99
CA ILE A 52 1.60 16.18 3.38
C ILE A 52 3.01 16.04 2.84
N ARG A 53 3.67 14.91 3.15
CA ARG A 53 5.03 14.69 2.69
C ARG A 53 5.04 14.30 1.20
N ASP A 54 6.12 14.67 0.51
CA ASP A 54 6.29 14.42 -0.93
C ASP A 54 6.31 12.91 -1.29
N ASP A 55 6.66 12.06 -0.32
CA ASP A 55 6.68 10.60 -0.44
C ASP A 55 5.30 9.94 -0.31
N GLU A 56 4.27 10.66 0.13
CA GLU A 56 2.94 10.05 0.32
C GLU A 56 2.23 9.82 -1.02
N PRO A 57 1.70 8.60 -1.28
CA PRO A 57 1.05 8.29 -2.53
C PRO A 57 -0.21 9.15 -2.74
N GLY A 58 -0.35 9.72 -3.94
CA GLY A 58 -1.48 10.57 -4.31
C GLY A 58 -2.78 9.84 -4.60
N SER A 59 -2.69 8.64 -5.16
CA SER A 59 -3.83 7.87 -5.66
C SER A 59 -3.54 6.37 -5.74
N ILE A 60 -4.60 5.60 -5.95
CA ILE A 60 -4.60 4.17 -6.28
C ILE A 60 -5.25 4.06 -7.66
N SER A 61 -4.48 3.65 -8.67
CA SER A 61 -4.99 3.57 -10.04
C SER A 61 -5.66 2.22 -10.29
N HIS A 62 -6.62 2.20 -11.22
CA HIS A 62 -7.17 0.95 -11.76
C HIS A 62 -6.07 -0.02 -12.23
N SER A 63 -5.04 0.52 -12.90
CA SER A 63 -3.91 -0.29 -13.38
C SER A 63 -3.19 -0.97 -12.23
N LEU A 64 -2.96 -0.28 -11.11
CA LEU A 64 -2.34 -0.88 -9.93
C LEU A 64 -3.20 -2.02 -9.37
N ILE A 65 -4.51 -1.83 -9.23
CA ILE A 65 -5.42 -2.89 -8.76
C ILE A 65 -5.36 -4.11 -9.69
N SER A 66 -5.41 -3.88 -11.00
CA SER A 66 -5.29 -4.95 -12.00
C SER A 66 -3.94 -5.67 -11.94
N GLN A 67 -2.84 -4.92 -11.78
CA GLN A 67 -1.51 -5.50 -11.67
C GLN A 67 -1.36 -6.35 -10.39
N LEU A 68 -1.94 -5.92 -9.27
CA LEU A 68 -1.95 -6.69 -8.02
C LEU A 68 -2.80 -7.96 -8.16
N ALA A 69 -3.99 -7.86 -8.75
CA ALA A 69 -4.89 -8.99 -9.00
C ALA A 69 -4.32 -10.03 -9.96
N ASN A 70 -3.53 -9.59 -10.93
CA ASN A 70 -2.86 -10.49 -11.87
C ASN A 70 -1.44 -10.90 -11.42
N GLY A 71 -1.00 -10.44 -10.23
CA GLY A 71 0.33 -10.73 -9.70
C GLY A 71 1.51 -10.16 -10.51
N ILE A 72 1.25 -9.21 -11.41
CA ILE A 72 2.26 -8.48 -12.20
C ILE A 72 3.15 -7.64 -11.29
N THR A 73 2.52 -6.94 -10.33
CA THR A 73 3.23 -6.35 -9.20
C THR A 73 2.73 -7.01 -7.93
N ARG A 74 3.64 -7.17 -6.97
CA ARG A 74 3.31 -7.70 -5.64
C ARG A 74 3.50 -6.67 -4.55
N ASN A 75 4.08 -5.51 -4.87
CA ASN A 75 4.52 -4.54 -3.88
C ASN A 75 3.72 -3.25 -4.05
N THR A 76 3.38 -2.61 -2.93
CA THR A 76 2.80 -1.27 -2.95
C THR A 76 3.16 -0.48 -1.70
N HIS A 77 2.97 0.84 -1.78
CA HIS A 77 3.22 1.74 -0.66
C HIS A 77 2.30 1.40 0.52
N PRO A 78 2.77 1.45 1.79
CA PRO A 78 1.98 1.10 2.97
C PRO A 78 0.62 1.81 3.07
N ASP A 79 0.56 3.11 2.76
CA ASP A 79 -0.70 3.86 2.78
C ASP A 79 -1.70 3.39 1.70
N ARG A 80 -1.21 2.96 0.52
CA ARG A 80 -2.08 2.37 -0.52
C ARG A 80 -2.62 1.04 -0.04
N ALA A 81 -1.75 0.15 0.42
CA ALA A 81 -2.11 -1.15 0.97
C ALA A 81 -3.15 -1.00 2.09
N ARG A 82 -2.96 -0.07 3.03
CA ARG A 82 -3.93 0.19 4.11
C ARG A 82 -5.29 0.64 3.60
N ALA A 83 -5.32 1.55 2.63
CA ALA A 83 -6.59 2.00 2.04
C ALA A 83 -7.30 0.84 1.32
N ILE A 84 -6.57 0.07 0.51
CA ILE A 84 -7.10 -1.10 -0.21
C ILE A 84 -7.64 -2.16 0.76
N SER A 85 -6.85 -2.55 1.78
CA SER A 85 -7.25 -3.48 2.83
C SER A 85 -8.52 -3.06 3.54
N LYS A 86 -8.62 -1.78 3.89
CA LYS A 86 -9.80 -1.25 4.58
C LYS A 86 -11.03 -1.22 3.68
N MET A 87 -10.87 -0.95 2.39
CA MET A 87 -11.97 -1.06 1.42
C MET A 87 -12.45 -2.50 1.23
N LEU A 88 -11.54 -3.47 1.30
CA LEU A 88 -11.88 -4.90 1.24
C LEU A 88 -12.37 -5.46 2.58
N GLY A 89 -12.23 -4.73 3.69
CA GLY A 89 -12.50 -5.25 5.03
C GLY A 89 -11.56 -6.42 5.40
N ARG A 90 -10.30 -6.35 4.98
CA ARG A 90 -9.29 -7.41 5.13
C ARG A 90 -7.94 -6.83 5.51
N ASP A 91 -7.48 -7.14 6.72
CA ASP A 91 -6.19 -6.66 7.23
C ASP A 91 -5.03 -7.65 6.97
N ASP A 92 -5.31 -8.86 6.49
CA ASP A 92 -4.33 -9.94 6.29
C ASP A 92 -3.74 -10.02 4.86
N LEU A 93 -4.19 -9.12 3.97
CA LEU A 93 -3.84 -9.13 2.55
C LEU A 93 -2.39 -8.77 2.24
N PHE A 94 -1.89 -7.79 3.00
CA PHE A 94 -0.60 -7.17 2.77
C PHE A 94 0.32 -7.49 3.94
N VAL A 95 1.46 -8.11 3.66
CA VAL A 95 2.47 -8.43 4.65
C VAL A 95 3.70 -7.58 4.44
N VAL A 96 4.33 -7.17 5.54
CA VAL A 96 5.64 -6.52 5.46
C VAL A 96 6.62 -7.57 4.96
N ARG A 97 7.15 -7.38 3.74
CA ARG A 97 8.37 -8.09 3.38
C ARG A 97 9.49 -7.30 4.02
N SER A 98 10.07 -7.84 5.08
CA SER A 98 11.38 -7.38 5.53
C SER A 98 12.32 -7.57 4.34
N SER A 99 12.63 -6.49 3.62
CA SER A 99 13.92 -6.40 2.95
C SER A 99 14.94 -6.76 4.03
N ASN A 100 15.84 -7.70 3.73
CA ASN A 100 16.86 -8.19 4.65
C ASN A 100 17.54 -7.00 5.35
N LEU A 101 17.04 -6.62 6.53
CA LEU A 101 17.84 -5.97 7.55
C LEU A 101 18.75 -7.08 8.07
N GLN A 102 19.77 -7.39 7.28
CA GLN A 102 20.95 -8.04 7.81
C GLN A 102 21.37 -7.11 8.96
N PRO A 103 21.32 -7.56 10.23
CA PRO A 103 21.72 -6.71 11.33
C PRO A 103 23.14 -6.23 11.01
N PRO A 104 23.47 -4.95 11.24
CA PRO A 104 24.82 -4.47 10.96
C PRO A 104 25.79 -5.41 11.64
N VAL A 105 26.63 -6.07 10.84
CA VAL A 105 27.68 -6.94 11.34
C VAL A 105 28.51 -6.04 12.24
N ARG A 106 28.41 -6.21 13.56
CA ARG A 106 29.30 -5.55 14.51
C ARG A 106 30.70 -6.06 14.18
N LYS A 107 31.44 -5.31 13.36
CA LYS A 107 32.89 -5.47 13.27
C LYS A 107 33.44 -5.01 14.60
N THR A 108 33.64 -5.97 15.51
CA THR A 108 34.57 -5.80 16.62
C THR A 108 35.97 -5.92 16.02
N ALA A 109 36.69 -4.80 15.96
CA ALA A 109 38.14 -4.76 15.91
C ALA A 109 38.61 -3.73 16.93
#